data_AF-A0A243B386-F1
#
_entry.id   AF-A0A243B386-F1
#
_cell.length_a   1.000
_cell.length_b   1.000
_cell.length_c   1.000
_cell.angle_alpha   90.00
_cell.angle_beta   90.00
_cell.angle_gamma   90.00
#
_symmetry.space_group_name_H-M   'P 1'
#
loop_
_entity.id
_entity.type
_entity.pdbx_description
1 polymer ?
#
loop_
_entity_poly.entity_id
_entity_poly.type
_entity_poly.pdbx_seq_one_letter_code
_entity_poly.pdbx_strand_id
1 'polypeptide(L)'
;MKSKTYKYTSKGTQKSFRLKEADIFVFTFLYYKRHLTTRQITQLYSAFEGRDFSEDSVFTKLNRFSKYGAILTKKIDKRDDSITRRATFSLKDRMVDYLQDIGRIPVGSSKRRYSSSISLHTLCSREILVRTLLEVSKKTNTNKILCELDIRSYHQKQKKTEIEDAGLLLIPDEHISYQDKNIYIEMDMCKETNATLVEKVGKYIEYAQKNNENITVVFVMYDKSMFLAQDAEPPYVRMKNLLFSMREYHELLMNLPNLNMYICSLKEAGDVISDIILGIDDNQKFEQDILLPLSQRTVGDADWRYAFVEKVQTFKETIDGGLRRTYRRDKDVIQDFFFIFGNENDYRMIARLDDVVFSRREGDEGVPLVVIYPKRKKSRDILLMDTYDNVLLLSLQNESVTIDADEQIIVRTANNIHPKRRKLVELY
;
A
#
# COMPACT_ATOMS: atom_id res chain seq x y z
N MET A 1 5.58 -6.95 -28.11
CA MET A 1 6.04 -8.37 -28.03
C MET A 1 5.19 -9.22 -28.97
N LYS A 2 5.78 -10.09 -29.81
CA LYS A 2 5.00 -11.08 -30.58
C LYS A 2 4.19 -11.92 -29.61
N SER A 3 2.87 -11.98 -29.81
CA SER A 3 1.91 -12.70 -28.98
C SER A 3 2.30 -14.19 -28.90
N LYS A 4 3.02 -14.60 -27.85
CA LYS A 4 3.32 -16.01 -27.61
C LYS A 4 2.01 -16.73 -27.30
N THR A 5 1.66 -17.70 -28.12
CA THR A 5 0.45 -18.52 -27.96
C THR A 5 0.83 -19.95 -27.61
N TYR A 6 0.14 -20.48 -26.62
CA TYR A 6 0.34 -21.81 -26.05
C TYR A 6 -0.80 -22.72 -26.47
N LYS A 7 -0.51 -23.97 -26.85
CA LYS A 7 -1.53 -24.95 -27.22
C LYS A 7 -1.70 -25.96 -26.10
N TYR A 8 -2.78 -25.83 -25.34
CA TYR A 8 -3.17 -26.84 -24.37
C TYR A 8 -4.14 -27.83 -25.01
N THR A 9 -3.85 -29.13 -24.96
CA THR A 9 -4.74 -30.18 -25.46
C THR A 9 -5.16 -31.09 -24.32
N SER A 10 -6.44 -31.09 -23.98
CA SER A 10 -6.98 -31.95 -22.93
C SER A 10 -7.06 -33.39 -23.43
N LYS A 11 -6.23 -34.29 -22.88
CA LYS A 11 -6.27 -35.72 -23.25
C LYS A 11 -7.64 -36.37 -23.01
N GLY A 12 -8.37 -35.93 -21.98
CA GLY A 12 -9.67 -36.53 -21.63
C GLY A 12 -10.86 -36.06 -22.50
N THR A 13 -10.80 -34.85 -23.07
CA THR A 13 -11.91 -34.30 -23.88
C THR A 13 -11.53 -34.04 -25.32
N GLN A 14 -10.27 -34.30 -25.69
CA GLN A 14 -9.66 -34.01 -27.01
C GLN A 14 -9.84 -32.55 -27.49
N LYS A 15 -10.31 -31.65 -26.62
CA LYS A 15 -10.44 -30.22 -26.91
C LYS A 15 -9.08 -29.55 -26.75
N SER A 16 -8.74 -28.71 -27.72
CA SER A 16 -7.57 -27.84 -27.65
C SER A 16 -7.97 -26.39 -27.36
N PHE A 17 -7.17 -25.73 -26.54
CA PHE A 17 -7.29 -24.31 -26.21
C PHE A 17 -6.01 -23.62 -26.66
N ARG A 18 -6.17 -22.49 -27.37
CA ARG A 18 -5.08 -21.56 -27.63
C ARG A 18 -5.07 -20.54 -26.51
N LEU A 19 -4.05 -20.62 -25.67
CA LEU A 19 -3.86 -19.77 -24.49
C LEU A 19 -2.87 -18.66 -24.84
N LYS A 20 -3.21 -17.43 -24.53
CA LYS A 20 -2.31 -16.27 -24.61
C LYS A 20 -1.39 -16.23 -23.40
N GLU A 21 -0.35 -15.42 -23.46
CA GLU A 21 0.52 -15.16 -22.31
C GLU A 21 -0.26 -14.70 -21.06
N ALA A 22 -1.27 -13.84 -21.21
CA ALA A 22 -2.13 -13.42 -20.10
C ALA A 22 -2.92 -14.58 -19.46
N ASP A 23 -3.31 -15.58 -20.25
CA ASP A 23 -3.96 -16.79 -19.70
C ASP A 23 -2.98 -17.56 -18.83
N ILE A 24 -1.75 -17.74 -19.32
CA ILE A 24 -0.68 -18.41 -18.58
C ILE A 24 -0.35 -17.66 -17.29
N PHE A 25 -0.24 -16.33 -17.34
CA PHE A 25 -0.04 -15.50 -16.16
C PHE A 25 -1.14 -15.71 -15.10
N VAL A 26 -2.42 -15.59 -15.51
CA VAL A 26 -3.57 -15.81 -14.62
C VAL A 26 -3.57 -17.23 -14.05
N PHE A 27 -3.22 -18.23 -14.85
CA PHE A 27 -3.14 -19.62 -14.37
C PHE A 27 -2.00 -19.82 -13.39
N THR A 28 -0.81 -19.25 -13.63
CA THR A 28 0.29 -19.27 -12.67
C THR A 28 -0.10 -18.58 -11.35
N PHE A 29 -0.80 -17.44 -11.42
CA PHE A 29 -1.31 -16.78 -10.22
C PHE A 29 -2.32 -17.68 -9.48
N LEU A 30 -3.27 -18.31 -10.19
CA LEU A 30 -4.19 -19.28 -9.62
C LEU A 30 -3.50 -20.54 -9.07
N TYR A 31 -2.33 -20.91 -9.56
CA TYR A 31 -1.55 -22.00 -8.97
C TYR A 31 -1.06 -21.62 -7.57
N TYR A 32 -0.44 -20.45 -7.44
CA TYR A 32 0.09 -19.97 -6.16
C TYR A 32 -1.02 -19.61 -5.18
N LYS A 33 -2.09 -18.95 -5.65
CA LYS A 33 -3.19 -18.47 -4.80
C LYS A 33 -4.41 -19.38 -4.78
N ARG A 34 -4.42 -20.49 -5.51
CA ARG A 34 -5.47 -21.54 -5.53
C ARG A 34 -6.86 -21.11 -6.02
N HIS A 35 -7.49 -20.13 -5.38
CA HIS A 35 -8.85 -19.70 -5.66
C HIS A 35 -8.92 -18.19 -5.84
N LEU A 36 -9.54 -17.76 -6.94
CA LEU A 36 -9.88 -16.36 -7.15
C LEU A 36 -11.32 -16.22 -7.61
N THR A 37 -11.91 -15.07 -7.33
CA THR A 37 -13.22 -14.69 -7.87
C THR A 37 -13.09 -14.25 -9.34
N THR A 38 -14.21 -14.23 -10.07
CA THR A 38 -14.26 -13.64 -11.42
C THR A 38 -13.68 -12.23 -11.47
N ARG A 39 -14.03 -11.38 -10.49
CA ARG A 39 -13.58 -9.98 -10.42
C ARG A 39 -12.06 -9.88 -10.27
N GLN A 40 -11.48 -10.66 -9.35
CA GLN A 40 -10.03 -10.71 -9.16
C GLN A 40 -9.31 -11.19 -10.42
N ILE A 41 -9.83 -12.22 -11.09
CA ILE A 41 -9.26 -12.70 -12.35
C ILE A 41 -9.39 -11.63 -13.46
N THR A 42 -10.49 -10.89 -13.49
CA THR A 42 -10.69 -9.78 -14.44
C THR A 42 -9.65 -8.69 -14.24
N GLN A 43 -9.40 -8.29 -12.99
CA GLN A 43 -8.36 -7.32 -12.66
C GLN A 43 -6.96 -7.83 -13.02
N LEU A 44 -6.67 -9.13 -12.85
CA LEU A 44 -5.38 -9.70 -13.29
C LEU A 44 -5.20 -9.64 -14.81
N TYR A 45 -6.26 -9.91 -15.59
CA TYR A 45 -6.21 -9.69 -17.04
C TYR A 45 -5.98 -8.21 -17.36
N SER A 46 -6.67 -7.30 -16.67
CA SER A 46 -6.48 -5.87 -16.88
C SER A 46 -5.06 -5.40 -16.55
N ALA A 47 -4.51 -5.90 -15.44
CA ALA A 47 -3.13 -5.62 -15.02
C ALA A 47 -2.13 -6.13 -16.06
N PHE A 48 -2.29 -7.37 -16.54
CA PHE A 48 -1.32 -7.97 -17.45
C PHE A 48 -1.36 -7.38 -18.86
N GLU A 49 -2.54 -7.01 -19.37
CA GLU A 49 -2.72 -6.51 -20.73
C GLU A 49 -2.72 -4.97 -20.81
N GLY A 50 -2.67 -4.27 -19.68
CA GLY A 50 -2.62 -2.81 -19.62
C GLY A 50 -3.90 -2.11 -20.10
N ARG A 51 -5.06 -2.80 -20.05
CA ARG A 51 -6.35 -2.26 -20.48
C ARG A 51 -7.48 -2.86 -19.65
N ASP A 52 -8.60 -2.17 -19.53
CA ASP A 52 -9.73 -2.68 -18.75
C ASP A 52 -10.50 -3.80 -19.47
N PHE A 53 -10.93 -4.80 -18.70
CA PHE A 53 -11.77 -5.90 -19.16
C PHE A 53 -13.13 -5.88 -18.45
N SER A 54 -14.18 -6.24 -19.18
CA SER A 54 -15.51 -6.49 -18.63
C SER A 54 -15.53 -7.83 -17.87
N GLU A 55 -16.13 -7.82 -16.68
CA GLU A 55 -16.32 -9.03 -15.85
C GLU A 55 -17.15 -10.10 -16.59
N ASP A 56 -18.15 -9.70 -17.39
CA ASP A 56 -19.00 -10.64 -18.15
C ASP A 56 -18.24 -11.37 -19.27
N SER A 57 -17.36 -10.65 -19.96
CA SER A 57 -16.51 -11.22 -21.01
C SER A 57 -15.51 -12.22 -20.41
N VAL A 58 -14.87 -11.84 -19.29
CA VAL A 58 -13.95 -12.72 -18.56
C VAL A 58 -14.70 -13.91 -17.98
N PHE A 59 -15.88 -13.71 -17.39
CA PHE A 59 -16.71 -14.80 -16.89
C PHE A 59 -17.06 -15.82 -17.97
N THR A 60 -17.48 -15.36 -19.15
CA THR A 60 -17.79 -16.21 -20.30
C THR A 60 -16.58 -17.08 -20.69
N LYS A 61 -15.39 -16.46 -20.73
CA LYS A 61 -14.12 -17.15 -20.98
C LYS A 61 -13.79 -18.19 -19.91
N LEU A 62 -13.89 -17.83 -18.62
CA LEU A 62 -13.63 -18.75 -17.49
C LEU A 62 -14.64 -19.89 -17.44
N ASN A 63 -15.90 -19.61 -17.76
CA ASN A 63 -16.96 -20.61 -17.86
C ASN A 63 -16.67 -21.60 -19.00
N ARG A 64 -16.10 -21.14 -20.13
CA ARG A 64 -15.61 -22.02 -21.20
C ARG A 64 -14.47 -22.93 -20.73
N PHE A 65 -13.51 -22.38 -19.98
CA PHE A 65 -12.42 -23.15 -19.39
C PHE A 65 -12.89 -24.18 -18.34
N SER A 66 -14.04 -23.93 -17.70
CA SER A 66 -14.66 -24.84 -16.73
C SER A 66 -15.58 -25.89 -17.35
N LYS A 67 -16.49 -25.53 -18.28
CA LYS A 67 -17.55 -26.40 -18.83
C LYS A 67 -17.02 -27.65 -19.53
N TYR A 68 -15.87 -27.55 -20.18
CA TYR A 68 -15.24 -28.71 -20.83
C TYR A 68 -14.33 -29.50 -19.88
N GLY A 69 -14.39 -29.23 -18.58
CA GLY A 69 -13.68 -29.94 -17.53
C GLY A 69 -12.15 -29.91 -17.65
N ALA A 70 -11.59 -29.03 -18.49
CA ALA A 70 -10.24 -29.19 -19.01
C ALA A 70 -9.19 -28.36 -18.26
N ILE A 71 -9.55 -27.18 -17.74
CA ILE A 71 -8.57 -26.22 -17.18
C ILE A 71 -8.96 -25.81 -15.76
N LEU A 72 -10.19 -25.34 -15.56
CA LEU A 72 -10.64 -24.76 -14.30
C LEU A 72 -11.73 -25.59 -13.63
N THR A 73 -11.73 -25.57 -12.29
CA THR A 73 -12.88 -25.93 -11.46
C THR A 73 -13.60 -24.65 -11.08
N LYS A 74 -14.93 -24.64 -11.24
CA LYS A 74 -15.80 -23.53 -10.87
C LYS A 74 -16.64 -23.92 -9.66
N LYS A 75 -16.68 -23.08 -8.64
CA LYS A 75 -17.57 -23.22 -7.48
C LYS A 75 -18.36 -21.93 -7.31
N ILE A 76 -19.67 -22.04 -7.11
CA ILE A 76 -20.55 -20.92 -6.75
C ILE A 76 -21.15 -21.28 -5.39
N ASP A 77 -20.98 -20.41 -4.40
CA ASP A 77 -21.68 -20.59 -3.14
C ASP A 77 -23.16 -20.22 -3.29
N LYS A 78 -24.04 -21.03 -2.71
CA LYS A 78 -25.49 -20.90 -2.83
C LYS A 78 -26.13 -20.16 -1.66
N ARG A 79 -25.37 -19.83 -0.60
CA ARG A 79 -25.89 -19.05 0.54
C ARG A 79 -26.14 -17.61 0.12
N ASP A 80 -27.31 -17.07 0.46
CA ASP A 80 -27.75 -15.73 0.03
C ASP A 80 -26.82 -14.61 0.54
N ASP A 81 -26.25 -14.77 1.73
CA ASP A 81 -25.34 -13.81 2.39
C ASP A 81 -23.85 -14.09 2.14
N SER A 82 -23.51 -15.02 1.23
CA SER A 82 -22.11 -15.38 0.99
C SER A 82 -21.43 -14.39 0.04
N ILE A 83 -20.27 -13.89 0.46
CA ILE A 83 -19.37 -13.07 -0.37
C ILE A 83 -18.82 -13.89 -1.55
N THR A 84 -19.00 -15.21 -1.52
CA THR A 84 -18.71 -16.16 -2.61
C THR A 84 -19.93 -16.58 -3.43
N ARG A 85 -21.04 -15.82 -3.38
CA ARG A 85 -22.18 -15.95 -4.31
C ARG A 85 -21.77 -15.76 -5.78
N ARG A 86 -20.55 -15.25 -6.01
CA ARG A 86 -19.88 -15.22 -7.32
C ARG A 86 -19.03 -16.46 -7.56
N ALA A 87 -18.86 -16.81 -8.82
CA ALA A 87 -18.03 -17.94 -9.21
C ALA A 87 -16.57 -17.74 -8.74
N THR A 88 -16.09 -18.69 -7.95
CA THR A 88 -14.68 -18.88 -7.64
C THR A 88 -14.11 -19.93 -8.58
N PHE A 89 -12.88 -19.69 -9.05
CA PHE A 89 -12.19 -20.57 -9.97
C PHE A 89 -10.88 -21.06 -9.36
N SER A 90 -10.54 -22.32 -9.61
CA SER A 90 -9.24 -22.92 -9.28
C SER A 90 -8.72 -23.79 -10.41
N LEU A 91 -7.41 -24.01 -10.44
CA LEU A 91 -6.80 -24.91 -11.42
C LEU A 91 -7.18 -26.37 -11.16
N LYS A 92 -7.29 -27.14 -12.25
CA LYS A 92 -7.25 -28.60 -12.21
C LYS A 92 -5.81 -29.11 -12.29
N ASP A 93 -5.56 -30.28 -11.73
CA ASP A 93 -4.24 -30.92 -11.68
C ASP A 93 -3.56 -31.04 -13.06
N ARG A 94 -4.32 -31.34 -14.12
CA ARG A 94 -3.78 -31.41 -15.49
C ARG A 94 -3.25 -30.07 -16.02
N MET A 95 -3.84 -28.97 -15.56
CA MET A 95 -3.35 -27.64 -15.91
C MET A 95 -2.07 -27.31 -15.13
N VAL A 96 -1.94 -27.81 -13.90
CA VAL A 96 -0.69 -27.72 -13.12
C VAL A 96 0.43 -28.46 -13.84
N ASP A 97 0.17 -29.68 -14.33
CA ASP A 97 1.13 -30.43 -15.15
C ASP A 97 1.58 -29.64 -16.37
N TYR A 98 0.62 -29.09 -17.11
CA TYR A 98 0.95 -28.28 -18.28
C TYR A 98 1.80 -27.05 -17.93
N LEU A 99 1.53 -26.37 -16.81
CA LEU A 99 2.36 -25.24 -16.35
C LEU A 99 3.79 -25.67 -15.99
N GLN A 100 3.99 -26.90 -15.49
CA GLN A 100 5.31 -27.48 -15.25
C GLN A 100 6.03 -27.75 -16.59
N ASP A 101 5.34 -28.37 -17.54
CA ASP A 101 5.90 -28.73 -18.86
C ASP A 101 6.40 -27.49 -19.63
N ILE A 102 5.70 -26.36 -19.52
CA ILE A 102 6.10 -25.11 -20.18
C ILE A 102 7.05 -24.25 -19.32
N GLY A 103 7.55 -24.77 -18.20
CA GLY A 103 8.52 -24.12 -17.33
C GLY A 103 7.98 -22.92 -16.54
N ARG A 104 6.66 -22.79 -16.38
CA ARG A 104 6.04 -21.65 -15.68
C ARG A 104 5.94 -21.84 -14.17
N ILE A 105 5.92 -23.09 -13.72
CA ILE A 105 6.09 -23.46 -12.31
C ILE A 105 7.12 -24.58 -12.25
N PRO A 106 7.91 -24.71 -11.16
CA PRO A 106 9.01 -25.66 -11.18
C PRO A 106 8.53 -27.12 -11.17
N VAL A 107 9.31 -28.00 -11.78
CA VAL A 107 9.00 -29.43 -11.88
C VAL A 107 8.87 -30.05 -10.48
N GLY A 108 7.94 -31.01 -10.33
CA GLY A 108 7.66 -31.69 -9.07
C GLY A 108 6.88 -30.85 -8.05
N SER A 109 6.43 -29.64 -8.42
CA SER A 109 5.64 -28.81 -7.51
C SER A 109 4.31 -29.49 -7.15
N SER A 110 3.91 -29.37 -5.89
CA SER A 110 2.79 -30.13 -5.34
C SER A 110 1.46 -29.81 -6.03
N LYS A 111 0.74 -30.88 -6.40
CA LYS A 111 -0.66 -30.85 -6.82
C LYS A 111 -1.63 -30.86 -5.61
N ARG A 112 -1.15 -31.19 -4.40
CA ARG A 112 -2.01 -31.31 -3.21
C ARG A 112 -2.70 -29.97 -2.90
N ARG A 113 -3.97 -30.09 -2.53
CA ARG A 113 -4.81 -29.01 -2.00
C ARG A 113 -4.46 -28.83 -0.52
N TYR A 114 -3.66 -27.82 -0.18
CA TYR A 114 -3.47 -27.43 1.22
C TYR A 114 -4.73 -26.66 1.66
N SER A 115 -5.59 -27.31 2.45
CA SER A 115 -6.89 -26.84 2.97
C SER A 115 -7.93 -26.37 1.93
N SER A 116 -9.18 -26.77 2.12
CA SER A 116 -10.31 -26.56 1.21
C SER A 116 -11.18 -25.34 1.55
N SER A 117 -10.93 -24.65 2.67
CA SER A 117 -11.77 -23.53 3.11
C SER A 117 -11.34 -22.22 2.43
N ILE A 118 -12.13 -21.80 1.45
CA ILE A 118 -12.10 -20.41 0.96
C ILE A 118 -12.76 -19.57 2.04
N SER A 119 -11.97 -18.91 2.87
CA SER A 119 -12.48 -17.93 3.84
C SER A 119 -12.61 -16.55 3.19
N LEU A 120 -13.45 -15.69 3.77
CA LEU A 120 -13.52 -14.28 3.37
C LEU A 120 -12.16 -13.60 3.55
N HIS A 121 -11.52 -13.81 4.69
CA HIS A 121 -10.21 -13.25 5.03
C HIS A 121 -9.19 -13.55 3.92
N THR A 122 -9.11 -14.80 3.46
CA THR A 122 -8.23 -15.23 2.38
C THR A 122 -8.56 -14.60 1.02
N LEU A 123 -9.83 -14.28 0.75
CA LEU A 123 -10.21 -13.57 -0.48
C LEU A 123 -9.86 -12.08 -0.40
N CYS A 124 -10.01 -11.47 0.76
CA CYS A 124 -9.59 -10.09 1.02
C CYS A 124 -8.08 -9.95 0.92
N SER A 125 -7.31 -10.87 1.51
CA SER A 125 -5.84 -10.84 1.44
C SER A 125 -5.37 -10.93 -0.03
N ARG A 126 -5.98 -11.79 -0.84
CA ARG A 126 -5.69 -11.89 -2.28
C ARG A 126 -6.09 -10.66 -3.08
N GLU A 127 -7.14 -9.95 -2.68
CA GLU A 127 -7.53 -8.69 -3.31
C GLU A 127 -6.39 -7.66 -3.23
N ILE A 128 -5.65 -7.63 -2.11
CA ILE A 128 -4.49 -6.76 -1.94
C ILE A 128 -3.49 -7.00 -3.07
N LEU A 129 -3.09 -8.26 -3.29
CA LEU A 129 -2.14 -8.62 -4.34
C LEU A 129 -2.63 -8.23 -5.74
N VAL A 130 -3.89 -8.52 -6.05
CA VAL A 130 -4.48 -8.21 -7.35
C VAL A 130 -4.50 -6.70 -7.60
N ARG A 131 -4.84 -5.91 -6.59
CA ARG A 131 -4.80 -4.45 -6.66
C ARG A 131 -3.39 -3.92 -6.83
N THR A 132 -2.43 -4.46 -6.08
CA THR A 132 -1.01 -4.10 -6.22
C THR A 132 -0.53 -4.32 -7.66
N LEU A 133 -0.80 -5.48 -8.25
CA LEU A 133 -0.40 -5.77 -9.63
C LEU A 133 -1.05 -4.82 -10.64
N LEU A 134 -2.33 -4.49 -10.43
CA LEU A 134 -3.04 -3.54 -11.28
C LEU A 134 -2.44 -2.14 -11.20
N GLU A 135 -2.12 -1.67 -10.00
CA GLU A 135 -1.52 -0.34 -9.80
C GLU A 135 -0.07 -0.26 -10.32
N VAL A 136 0.75 -1.30 -10.13
CA VAL A 136 2.08 -1.39 -10.73
C VAL A 136 2.00 -1.27 -12.25
N SER A 137 1.08 -2.00 -12.89
CA SER A 137 0.89 -1.93 -14.35
C SER A 137 0.44 -0.54 -14.81
N LYS A 138 -0.51 0.08 -14.11
CA LYS A 138 -0.98 1.43 -14.42
C LYS A 138 0.10 2.50 -14.25
N LYS A 139 0.93 2.39 -13.22
CA LYS A 139 2.01 3.37 -12.94
C LYS A 139 3.16 3.25 -13.94
N THR A 140 3.45 2.03 -14.41
CA THR A 140 4.59 1.77 -15.30
C THR A 140 4.22 1.63 -16.78
N ASN A 141 2.92 1.54 -17.10
CA ASN A 141 2.40 1.25 -18.43
C ASN A 141 3.02 -0.02 -19.06
N THR A 142 3.42 -0.99 -18.24
CA THR A 142 4.02 -2.25 -18.71
C THR A 142 3.71 -3.41 -17.76
N ASN A 143 3.78 -4.63 -18.27
CA ASN A 143 3.59 -5.86 -17.51
C ASN A 143 4.90 -6.57 -17.15
N LYS A 144 6.06 -6.01 -17.53
CA LYS A 144 7.38 -6.62 -17.30
C LYS A 144 7.62 -6.93 -15.82
N ILE A 145 7.39 -5.94 -14.96
CA ILE A 145 7.54 -6.08 -13.50
C ILE A 145 6.64 -7.19 -12.95
N LEU A 146 5.42 -7.34 -13.50
CA LEU A 146 4.49 -8.39 -13.05
C LEU A 146 5.03 -9.80 -13.25
N CYS A 147 5.90 -10.00 -14.25
CA CYS A 147 6.55 -11.28 -14.50
C CYS A 147 7.75 -11.55 -13.59
N GLU A 148 8.31 -10.50 -12.98
CA GLU A 148 9.47 -10.57 -12.08
C GLU A 148 9.07 -10.63 -10.61
N LEU A 149 7.83 -10.21 -10.29
CA LEU A 149 7.28 -10.29 -8.94
C LEU A 149 7.11 -11.75 -8.49
N ASP A 150 7.74 -12.08 -7.37
CA ASP A 150 7.53 -13.36 -6.72
C ASP A 150 6.39 -13.25 -5.69
N ILE A 151 5.25 -13.75 -6.16
CA ILE A 151 3.96 -13.79 -5.45
C ILE A 151 3.67 -15.16 -4.84
N ARG A 152 4.66 -16.06 -4.74
CA ARG A 152 4.43 -17.38 -4.13
C ARG A 152 3.87 -17.22 -2.72
N SER A 153 2.89 -18.04 -2.34
CA SER A 153 2.46 -18.09 -0.94
C SER A 153 3.66 -18.42 -0.05
N TYR A 154 3.74 -17.79 1.12
CA TYR A 154 4.90 -17.90 2.01
C TYR A 154 5.34 -19.36 2.28
N HIS A 155 4.38 -20.25 2.57
CA HIS A 155 4.61 -21.69 2.73
C HIS A 155 5.25 -22.41 1.54
N GLN A 156 5.09 -21.91 0.32
CA GLN A 156 5.71 -22.49 -0.87
C GLN A 156 7.16 -22.04 -1.04
N LYS A 157 7.57 -20.92 -0.42
CA LYS A 157 8.97 -20.49 -0.37
C LYS A 157 9.78 -21.35 0.60
N GLN A 158 9.23 -21.65 1.78
CA GLN A 158 9.89 -22.50 2.79
C GLN A 158 10.28 -23.90 2.25
N LYS A 159 9.53 -24.44 1.27
CA LYS A 159 9.80 -25.78 0.71
C LYS A 159 10.86 -25.86 -0.39
N LYS A 160 11.37 -24.74 -0.91
CA LYS A 160 12.35 -24.74 -2.03
C LYS A 160 13.49 -23.71 -1.88
N THR A 161 13.49 -22.94 -0.81
CA THR A 161 14.50 -21.93 -0.49
C THR A 161 14.65 -21.93 1.03
N GLU A 162 15.90 -21.87 1.50
CA GLU A 162 16.37 -21.86 2.89
C GLU A 162 15.73 -20.73 3.72
N ILE A 163 14.43 -20.82 4.00
CA ILE A 163 13.68 -19.98 4.96
C ILE A 163 13.20 -20.85 6.13
N GLU A 164 13.73 -22.07 6.24
CA GLU A 164 13.57 -22.87 7.46
C GLU A 164 14.56 -22.44 8.56
N ASP A 165 15.64 -21.71 8.21
CA ASP A 165 16.62 -21.19 9.20
C ASP A 165 16.45 -19.70 9.56
N ALA A 166 15.53 -18.95 8.93
CA ALA A 166 15.39 -17.50 9.12
C ALA A 166 14.42 -17.05 10.25
N GLY A 167 13.67 -17.97 10.88
CA GLY A 167 13.07 -17.71 12.21
C GLY A 167 11.90 -16.73 12.32
N LEU A 168 11.14 -16.41 11.26
CA LEU A 168 9.88 -15.65 11.43
C LEU A 168 8.82 -16.54 12.13
N LEU A 169 8.48 -16.18 13.37
CA LEU A 169 7.56 -16.93 14.26
C LEU A 169 6.07 -16.75 13.92
N LEU A 170 5.75 -16.24 12.72
CA LEU A 170 4.39 -16.11 12.22
C LEU A 170 4.33 -16.36 10.71
N ILE A 171 3.15 -16.69 10.22
CA ILE A 171 2.90 -16.86 8.79
C ILE A 171 2.15 -15.63 8.30
N PRO A 172 2.74 -14.79 7.43
CA PRO A 172 2.05 -13.64 6.87
C PRO A 172 0.86 -14.10 6.01
N ASP A 173 -0.20 -13.28 5.96
CA ASP A 173 -1.38 -13.60 5.15
C ASP A 173 -1.06 -13.61 3.66
N GLU A 174 -0.28 -12.63 3.21
CA GLU A 174 0.29 -12.58 1.87
C GLU A 174 1.73 -12.06 1.89
N HIS A 175 2.45 -12.35 0.82
CA HIS A 175 3.84 -11.93 0.65
C HIS A 175 4.13 -11.61 -0.83
N ILE A 176 4.88 -10.54 -1.05
CA ILE A 176 5.43 -10.15 -2.35
C ILE A 176 6.92 -9.89 -2.16
N SER A 177 7.76 -10.49 -3.01
CA SER A 177 9.15 -10.06 -3.11
C SER A 177 9.47 -9.57 -4.51
N TYR A 178 10.24 -8.48 -4.58
CA TYR A 178 10.73 -7.88 -5.81
C TYR A 178 12.10 -7.29 -5.56
N GLN A 179 13.10 -7.73 -6.35
CA GLN A 179 14.49 -7.33 -6.15
C GLN A 179 14.93 -7.63 -4.70
N ASP A 180 15.35 -6.62 -3.95
CA ASP A 180 15.77 -6.68 -2.55
C ASP A 180 14.64 -6.35 -1.54
N LYS A 181 13.42 -6.08 -2.01
CA LYS A 181 12.28 -5.71 -1.17
C LYS A 181 11.42 -6.93 -0.83
N ASN A 182 11.32 -7.26 0.45
CA ASN A 182 10.42 -8.29 0.97
C ASN A 182 9.22 -7.63 1.67
N ILE A 183 8.03 -7.76 1.08
CA ILE A 183 6.80 -7.11 1.55
C ILE A 183 5.86 -8.16 2.14
N TYR A 184 5.72 -8.14 3.45
CA TYR A 184 4.82 -8.95 4.25
C TYR A 184 3.50 -8.20 4.46
N ILE A 185 2.39 -8.89 4.28
CA ILE A 185 1.06 -8.29 4.30
C ILE A 185 0.21 -8.99 5.35
N GLU A 186 -0.36 -8.21 6.25
CA GLU A 186 -1.29 -8.64 7.30
C GLU A 186 -2.68 -8.08 7.01
N MET A 187 -3.65 -8.96 6.75
CA MET A 187 -5.03 -8.57 6.46
C MET A 187 -5.85 -8.64 7.75
N ASP A 188 -6.27 -7.49 8.26
CA ASP A 188 -7.14 -7.42 9.42
C ASP A 188 -8.60 -7.23 9.00
N MET A 189 -9.42 -8.23 9.32
CA MET A 189 -10.86 -8.23 9.07
C MET A 189 -11.67 -7.43 10.11
N CYS A 190 -10.99 -6.59 10.91
CA CYS A 190 -11.55 -5.86 12.05
C CYS A 190 -12.10 -6.77 13.15
N LYS A 191 -11.57 -7.99 13.26
CA LYS A 191 -12.00 -9.01 14.24
C LYS A 191 -10.95 -9.36 15.27
N GLU A 192 -9.67 -9.15 14.97
CA GLU A 192 -8.59 -9.38 15.91
C GLU A 192 -8.60 -8.30 17.00
N THR A 193 -8.07 -8.62 18.18
CA THR A 193 -7.87 -7.60 19.20
C THR A 193 -6.66 -6.73 18.83
N ASN A 194 -6.64 -5.49 19.29
CA ASN A 194 -5.50 -4.62 19.06
C ASN A 194 -4.20 -5.19 19.68
N ALA A 195 -4.29 -5.87 20.83
CA ALA A 195 -3.15 -6.56 21.45
C ALA A 195 -2.57 -7.65 20.54
N THR A 196 -3.41 -8.42 19.85
CA THR A 196 -2.96 -9.44 18.87
C THR A 196 -2.20 -8.81 17.71
N LEU A 197 -2.62 -7.64 17.23
CA LEU A 197 -1.92 -6.93 16.17
C LEU A 197 -0.55 -6.40 16.63
N VAL A 198 -0.49 -5.87 17.86
CA VAL A 198 0.77 -5.42 18.49
C VAL A 198 1.72 -6.60 18.71
N GLU A 199 1.22 -7.78 19.11
CA GLU A 199 2.04 -8.99 19.20
C GLU A 199 2.67 -9.38 17.85
N LYS A 200 1.91 -9.24 16.74
CA LYS A 200 2.47 -9.45 15.38
C LYS A 200 3.58 -8.45 15.07
N VAL A 201 3.44 -7.18 15.48
CA VAL A 201 4.49 -6.17 15.34
C VAL A 201 5.76 -6.60 16.07
N GLY A 202 5.64 -7.07 17.32
CA GLY A 202 6.77 -7.62 18.09
C GLY A 202 7.49 -8.76 17.36
N LYS A 203 6.75 -9.69 16.75
CA LYS A 203 7.34 -10.81 15.99
C LYS A 203 8.08 -10.35 14.73
N TYR A 204 7.60 -9.31 14.05
CA TYR A 204 8.33 -8.72 12.91
C TYR A 204 9.59 -7.97 13.34
N ILE A 205 9.57 -7.32 14.51
CA ILE A 205 10.76 -6.71 15.14
C ILE A 205 11.80 -7.80 15.44
N GLU A 206 11.40 -8.89 16.10
CA GLU A 206 12.30 -10.01 16.40
C GLU A 206 12.88 -10.62 15.12
N TYR A 207 12.08 -10.73 14.07
CA TYR A 207 12.53 -11.21 12.78
C TYR A 207 13.53 -10.26 12.12
N ALA A 208 13.27 -8.95 12.15
CA ALA A 208 14.17 -7.94 11.61
C ALA A 208 15.49 -7.83 12.37
N GLN A 209 15.50 -8.07 13.68
CA GLN A 209 16.73 -8.12 14.49
C GLN A 209 17.63 -9.30 14.14
N LYS A 210 17.05 -10.40 13.63
CA LYS A 210 17.78 -11.64 13.29
C LYS A 210 18.23 -11.70 11.84
N ASN A 211 17.79 -10.76 11.00
CA ASN A 211 17.99 -10.80 9.55
C ASN A 211 18.48 -9.45 9.03
N ASN A 212 19.33 -9.47 8.00
CA ASN A 212 19.82 -8.23 7.35
C ASN A 212 18.98 -7.84 6.11
N GLU A 213 17.85 -8.51 5.90
CA GLU A 213 16.97 -8.24 4.76
C GLU A 213 16.19 -6.94 4.96
N ASN A 214 15.84 -6.27 3.85
CA ASN A 214 14.93 -5.13 3.86
C ASN A 214 13.48 -5.62 3.99
N ILE A 215 12.98 -5.61 5.21
CA ILE A 215 11.67 -6.11 5.60
C ILE A 215 10.68 -4.95 5.59
N THR A 216 9.63 -5.10 4.81
CA THR A 216 8.50 -4.17 4.82
C THR A 216 7.23 -4.90 5.24
N VAL A 217 6.54 -4.38 6.24
CA VAL A 217 5.29 -4.93 6.75
C VAL A 217 4.16 -3.95 6.46
N VAL A 218 3.09 -4.42 5.85
CA VAL A 218 1.91 -3.61 5.55
C VAL A 218 0.68 -4.22 6.23
N PHE A 219 0.19 -3.55 7.26
CA PHE A 219 -1.09 -3.87 7.88
C PHE A 219 -2.22 -3.27 7.05
N VAL A 220 -3.11 -4.12 6.57
CA VAL A 220 -4.22 -3.74 5.69
C VAL A 220 -5.54 -3.98 6.39
N MET A 221 -6.30 -2.91 6.60
CA MET A 221 -7.59 -2.96 7.28
C MET A 221 -8.74 -3.14 6.31
N TYR A 222 -9.66 -4.05 6.64
CA TYR A 222 -10.89 -4.26 5.89
C TYR A 222 -11.75 -2.98 5.82
N ASP A 223 -12.32 -2.72 4.64
CA ASP A 223 -13.14 -1.54 4.40
C ASP A 223 -14.27 -1.78 3.39
N LYS A 224 -15.05 -0.71 3.13
CA LYS A 224 -16.18 -0.71 2.18
C LYS A 224 -15.80 -0.98 0.72
N SER A 225 -14.51 -1.03 0.37
CA SER A 225 -14.09 -1.26 -1.02
C SER A 225 -14.26 -2.72 -1.47
N MET A 226 -14.53 -3.62 -0.51
CA MET A 226 -14.93 -5.00 -0.81
C MET A 226 -16.42 -5.11 -1.15
N PHE A 227 -16.74 -6.08 -1.99
CA PHE A 227 -18.11 -6.37 -2.37
C PHE A 227 -18.93 -6.84 -1.15
N LEU A 228 -20.16 -6.35 -0.99
CA LEU A 228 -21.07 -6.58 0.16
C LEU A 228 -20.61 -5.96 1.49
N ALA A 229 -19.64 -5.05 1.46
CA ALA A 229 -19.19 -4.31 2.64
C ALA A 229 -19.96 -2.99 2.86
N GLN A 230 -21.23 -2.88 2.42
CA GLN A 230 -21.98 -1.61 2.46
C GLN A 230 -22.09 -1.04 3.88
N ASP A 231 -22.17 -1.93 4.86
CA ASP A 231 -22.28 -1.61 6.29
C ASP A 231 -20.93 -1.56 7.03
N ALA A 232 -19.81 -1.88 6.37
CA ALA A 232 -18.51 -1.94 7.03
C ALA A 232 -18.02 -0.53 7.41
N GLU A 233 -17.76 -0.24 8.68
CA GLU A 233 -17.26 1.10 9.05
C GLU A 233 -15.93 1.43 8.35
N PRO A 234 -15.66 2.71 8.01
CA PRO A 234 -14.34 3.13 7.55
C PRO A 234 -13.27 2.71 8.58
N PRO A 235 -12.16 2.09 8.18
CA PRO A 235 -11.20 1.51 9.11
C PRO A 235 -10.36 2.55 9.85
N TYR A 236 -10.57 3.85 9.63
CA TYR A 236 -9.70 4.92 10.10
C TYR A 236 -9.41 4.85 11.60
N VAL A 237 -10.46 4.71 12.44
CA VAL A 237 -10.29 4.69 13.91
C VAL A 237 -9.42 3.49 14.31
N ARG A 238 -9.61 2.35 13.64
CA ARG A 238 -8.83 1.13 13.89
C ARG A 238 -7.38 1.27 13.42
N MET A 239 -7.15 1.84 12.24
CA MET A 239 -5.82 2.16 11.73
C MET A 239 -5.06 3.08 12.69
N LYS A 240 -5.73 4.14 13.15
CA LYS A 240 -5.20 5.08 14.15
C LYS A 240 -4.85 4.38 15.46
N ASN A 241 -5.74 3.53 15.98
CA ASN A 241 -5.51 2.82 17.24
C ASN A 241 -4.32 1.86 17.14
N LEU A 242 -4.18 1.13 16.03
CA LEU A 242 -3.01 0.27 15.82
C LEU A 242 -1.73 1.10 15.78
N LEU A 243 -1.70 2.17 14.98
CA LEU A 243 -0.57 3.08 14.86
C LEU A 243 -0.11 3.58 16.24
N PHE A 244 -1.07 3.98 17.08
CA PHE A 244 -0.78 4.40 18.45
C PHE A 244 -0.21 3.30 19.31
N SER A 245 -0.77 2.09 19.25
CA SER A 245 -0.32 1.00 20.11
C SER A 245 1.06 0.48 19.70
N MET A 246 1.49 0.71 18.46
CA MET A 246 2.88 0.48 18.05
C MET A 246 3.89 1.36 18.79
N ARG A 247 3.47 2.44 19.48
CA ARG A 247 4.36 3.23 20.35
C ARG A 247 4.98 2.42 21.49
N GLU A 248 4.38 1.29 21.89
CA GLU A 248 5.01 0.33 22.80
C GLU A 248 6.42 -0.07 22.32
N TYR A 249 6.63 -0.14 21.00
CA TYR A 249 7.89 -0.49 20.37
C TYR A 249 8.62 0.70 19.72
N HIS A 250 8.31 1.94 20.11
CA HIS A 250 8.83 3.14 19.46
C HIS A 250 10.35 3.12 19.27
N GLU A 251 11.11 2.92 20.35
CA GLU A 251 12.57 2.86 20.32
C GLU A 251 13.10 1.82 19.32
N LEU A 252 12.48 0.63 19.27
CA LEU A 252 12.92 -0.44 18.36
C LEU A 252 12.57 -0.11 16.91
N LEU A 253 11.37 0.39 16.65
CA LEU A 253 10.90 0.72 15.31
C LEU A 253 11.65 1.89 14.68
N MET A 254 12.08 2.85 15.50
CA MET A 254 12.89 3.99 15.06
C MET A 254 14.34 3.60 14.78
N ASN A 255 14.90 2.66 15.54
CA ASN A 255 16.32 2.30 15.47
C ASN A 255 16.64 1.05 14.62
N LEU A 256 15.63 0.33 14.10
CA LEU A 256 15.83 -0.80 13.18
C LEU A 256 15.71 -0.36 11.73
N PRO A 257 16.80 -0.01 11.02
CA PRO A 257 16.74 0.60 9.69
C PRO A 257 16.16 -0.32 8.60
N ASN A 258 16.28 -1.64 8.79
CA ASN A 258 15.83 -2.66 7.84
C ASN A 258 14.35 -3.06 8.00
N LEU A 259 13.60 -2.46 8.93
CA LEU A 259 12.17 -2.74 9.16
C LEU A 259 11.28 -1.53 8.87
N ASN A 260 10.56 -1.55 7.76
CA ASN A 260 9.58 -0.52 7.41
C ASN A 260 8.16 -1.00 7.72
N MET A 261 7.35 -0.17 8.36
CA MET A 261 5.98 -0.53 8.74
C MET A 261 4.96 0.47 8.22
N TYR A 262 3.93 -0.05 7.55
CA TYR A 262 2.87 0.74 6.95
C TYR A 262 1.49 0.25 7.40
N ILE A 263 0.54 1.18 7.52
CA ILE A 263 -0.86 0.88 7.86
C ILE A 263 -1.78 1.52 6.83
N CYS A 264 -2.55 0.74 6.08
CA CYS A 264 -3.44 1.29 5.07
C CYS A 264 -4.82 0.60 5.04
N SER A 265 -5.77 1.25 4.37
CA SER A 265 -7.07 0.64 4.07
C SER A 265 -6.95 -0.33 2.90
N LEU A 266 -7.83 -1.33 2.80
CA LEU A 266 -7.86 -2.25 1.67
C LEU A 266 -8.12 -1.53 0.33
N LYS A 267 -8.81 -0.39 0.34
CA LYS A 267 -8.94 0.52 -0.81
C LYS A 267 -7.58 1.01 -1.32
N GLU A 268 -6.70 1.39 -0.42
CA GLU A 268 -5.42 2.04 -0.71
C GLU A 268 -4.26 1.05 -0.86
N ALA A 269 -4.40 -0.18 -0.36
CA ALA A 269 -3.32 -1.15 -0.27
C ALA A 269 -2.58 -1.40 -1.60
N GLY A 270 -3.31 -1.49 -2.72
CA GLY A 270 -2.67 -1.66 -4.02
C GLY A 270 -1.79 -0.47 -4.42
N ASP A 271 -2.23 0.75 -4.09
CA ASP A 271 -1.50 1.97 -4.38
C ASP A 271 -0.26 2.09 -3.48
N VAL A 272 -0.41 1.85 -2.17
CA VAL A 272 0.68 1.87 -1.17
C VAL A 272 1.77 0.85 -1.52
N ILE A 273 1.39 -0.41 -1.70
CA ILE A 273 2.36 -1.49 -1.95
C ILE A 273 3.04 -1.30 -3.30
N SER A 274 2.35 -0.77 -4.31
CA SER A 274 2.98 -0.48 -5.61
C SER A 274 4.01 0.66 -5.51
N ASP A 275 3.82 1.68 -4.67
CA ASP A 275 4.83 2.73 -4.47
C ASP A 275 6.10 2.18 -3.80
N ILE A 276 5.93 1.29 -2.82
CA ILE A 276 7.03 0.59 -2.16
C ILE A 276 7.82 -0.23 -3.19
N ILE A 277 7.14 -1.04 -4.01
CA ILE A 277 7.76 -1.84 -5.08
C ILE A 277 8.52 -0.94 -6.08
N LEU A 278 7.97 0.21 -6.43
CA LEU A 278 8.53 1.11 -7.43
C LEU A 278 9.58 2.10 -6.87
N GLY A 279 9.81 2.13 -5.55
CA GLY A 279 10.74 3.08 -4.91
C GLY A 279 10.28 4.53 -4.99
N ILE A 280 8.98 4.76 -5.17
CA ILE A 280 8.40 6.11 -5.19
C ILE A 280 8.42 6.72 -3.77
N ASP A 281 8.40 5.86 -2.75
CA ASP A 281 8.47 6.21 -1.33
C ASP A 281 9.90 6.30 -0.77
N ASP A 282 10.94 6.20 -1.61
CA ASP A 282 12.32 6.34 -1.14
C ASP A 282 12.58 7.84 -0.81
N ASN A 283 12.35 8.19 0.46
CA ASN A 283 12.36 9.52 1.09
C ASN A 283 13.53 10.44 0.66
N GLN A 284 14.65 9.88 0.21
CA GLN A 284 15.88 10.62 -0.12
C GLN A 284 15.72 11.66 -1.24
N LYS A 285 14.74 11.52 -2.13
CA LYS A 285 14.54 12.49 -3.22
C LYS A 285 13.76 13.74 -2.78
N PHE A 286 12.85 13.61 -1.82
CA PHE A 286 11.96 14.71 -1.44
C PHE A 286 12.65 15.79 -0.61
N GLU A 287 13.59 15.42 0.25
CA GLU A 287 14.45 16.40 0.91
C GLU A 287 15.21 17.24 -0.13
N GLN A 288 15.64 16.66 -1.26
CA GLN A 288 16.41 17.40 -2.27
C GLN A 288 15.55 18.24 -3.23
N ASP A 289 14.32 17.80 -3.56
CA ASP A 289 13.49 18.43 -4.60
C ASP A 289 12.79 19.74 -4.17
N ILE A 290 12.56 19.96 -2.86
CA ILE A 290 12.04 21.26 -2.35
C ILE A 290 13.17 22.18 -1.87
N LEU A 291 14.33 21.62 -1.50
CA LEU A 291 15.49 22.36 -1.01
C LEU A 291 16.37 22.95 -2.13
N LEU A 292 15.78 23.44 -3.22
CA LEU A 292 16.46 24.51 -3.95
C LEU A 292 16.55 25.72 -3.00
N PRO A 293 17.72 26.31 -2.77
CA PRO A 293 17.85 27.36 -1.77
C PRO A 293 17.01 28.60 -2.13
N LEU A 294 15.94 28.92 -1.37
CA LEU A 294 15.29 30.24 -1.44
C LEU A 294 16.22 31.36 -0.96
N SER A 295 17.40 31.04 -0.41
CA SER A 295 18.46 32.05 -0.20
C SER A 295 18.88 32.73 -1.51
N GLN A 296 18.56 32.14 -2.66
CA GLN A 296 18.71 32.75 -3.99
C GLN A 296 17.43 33.42 -4.52
N ARG A 297 16.34 33.45 -3.74
CA ARG A 297 15.03 33.98 -4.15
C ARG A 297 14.43 34.84 -3.02
N THR A 298 14.51 36.15 -3.14
CA THR A 298 13.67 37.06 -2.34
C THR A 298 12.26 37.02 -2.92
N VAL A 299 11.37 36.26 -2.28
CA VAL A 299 9.95 36.23 -2.65
C VAL A 299 9.19 37.13 -1.69
N GLY A 300 8.25 37.92 -2.20
CA GLY A 300 7.37 38.76 -1.41
C GLY A 300 6.51 39.65 -2.30
N ASP A 301 5.23 39.73 -1.96
CA ASP A 301 4.27 40.64 -2.58
C ASP A 301 4.50 42.11 -2.12
N ALA A 302 3.56 43.01 -2.42
CA ALA A 302 3.66 44.42 -2.05
C ALA A 302 3.81 44.65 -0.53
N ASP A 303 3.35 43.71 0.28
CA ASP A 303 3.08 43.90 1.71
C ASP A 303 3.91 42.96 2.61
N TRP A 304 4.46 41.86 2.11
CA TRP A 304 5.17 40.85 2.90
C TRP A 304 6.59 40.55 2.42
N ARG A 305 7.42 40.00 3.32
CA ARG A 305 8.77 39.48 3.06
C ARG A 305 8.91 38.09 3.67
N TYR A 306 9.61 37.19 2.98
CA TYR A 306 9.83 35.82 3.42
C TYR A 306 11.33 35.53 3.55
N ALA A 307 11.73 34.77 4.57
CA ALA A 307 13.11 34.36 4.81
C ALA A 307 13.18 32.97 5.45
N PHE A 308 14.16 32.15 5.05
CA PHE A 308 14.45 30.91 5.78
C PHE A 308 15.14 31.21 7.12
N VAL A 309 14.81 30.40 8.13
CA VAL A 309 15.36 30.46 9.47
C VAL A 309 16.03 29.13 9.78
N GLU A 310 17.34 29.18 10.04
CA GLU A 310 18.13 28.00 10.38
C GLU A 310 17.77 27.43 11.76
N LYS A 311 17.26 28.26 12.69
CA LYS A 311 16.87 27.81 14.04
C LYS A 311 15.57 28.45 14.50
N VAL A 312 14.56 27.63 14.76
CA VAL A 312 13.28 28.07 15.34
C VAL A 312 13.33 27.92 16.87
N GLN A 313 13.20 29.02 17.60
CA GLN A 313 13.36 29.05 19.08
C GLN A 313 12.21 28.37 19.84
N THR A 314 11.10 28.10 19.15
CA THR A 314 9.84 27.54 19.67
C THR A 314 9.94 26.07 20.08
N PHE A 315 10.99 25.36 19.63
CA PHE A 315 11.21 23.95 19.95
C PHE A 315 12.24 23.79 21.10
N LYS A 316 12.10 22.71 21.87
CA LYS A 316 13.06 22.28 22.91
C LYS A 316 14.39 21.86 22.26
N GLU A 317 14.31 21.24 21.09
CA GLU A 317 15.44 20.81 20.28
C GLU A 317 15.68 21.78 19.12
N THR A 318 16.91 21.82 18.59
CA THR A 318 17.21 22.65 17.42
C THR A 318 16.70 21.92 16.19
N ILE A 319 15.71 22.51 15.51
CA ILE A 319 15.16 21.97 14.27
C ILE A 319 15.40 22.96 13.13
N ASP A 320 16.07 22.50 12.08
CA ASP A 320 16.41 23.29 10.89
C ASP A 320 15.21 23.34 9.91
N GLY A 321 15.06 24.44 9.15
CA GLY A 321 14.11 24.51 8.03
C GLY A 321 12.83 25.34 8.25
N GLY A 322 12.85 26.32 9.16
CA GLY A 322 11.73 27.25 9.34
C GLY A 322 11.63 28.30 8.22
N LEU A 323 10.42 28.75 7.88
CA LEU A 323 10.16 29.89 7.01
C LEU A 323 9.51 31.02 7.83
N ARG A 324 10.13 32.19 7.84
CA ARG A 324 9.62 33.40 8.48
C ARG A 324 8.97 34.32 7.46
N ARG A 325 7.77 34.80 7.76
CA ARG A 325 7.09 35.89 7.06
C ARG A 325 7.06 37.13 7.94
N THR A 326 7.40 38.30 7.39
CA THR A 326 7.41 39.59 8.10
C THR A 326 6.66 40.64 7.28
N TYR A 327 5.79 41.42 7.92
CA TYR A 327 5.08 42.50 7.24
C TYR A 327 6.04 43.64 6.90
N ARG A 328 5.96 44.19 5.68
CA ARG A 328 6.93 45.19 5.20
C ARG A 328 6.83 46.51 5.96
N ARG A 329 5.62 46.89 6.38
CA ARG A 329 5.36 48.17 7.05
C ARG A 329 5.49 48.08 8.57
N ASP A 330 5.46 46.87 9.12
CA ASP A 330 5.60 46.61 10.55
C ASP A 330 6.44 45.35 10.76
N LYS A 331 7.67 45.53 11.23
CA LYS A 331 8.61 44.43 11.45
C LYS A 331 8.26 43.59 12.68
N ASP A 332 7.36 44.07 13.53
CA ASP A 332 6.92 43.35 14.73
C ASP A 332 5.81 42.34 14.39
N VAL A 333 5.17 42.48 13.22
CA VAL A 333 4.23 41.49 12.67
C VAL A 333 5.02 40.38 11.96
N ILE A 334 5.34 39.34 12.73
CA ILE A 334 6.08 38.16 12.28
C ILE A 334 5.20 36.92 12.41
N GLN A 335 5.25 36.05 11.40
CA GLN A 335 4.71 34.70 11.46
C GLN A 335 5.74 33.70 10.97
N ASP A 336 6.09 32.74 11.83
CA ASP A 336 6.97 31.63 11.47
C ASP A 336 6.14 30.41 11.07
N PHE A 337 6.62 29.65 10.09
CA PHE A 337 6.09 28.38 9.63
C PHE A 337 7.21 27.34 9.69
N PHE A 338 6.88 26.09 10.01
CA PHE A 338 7.84 25.00 9.96
C PHE A 338 7.37 23.93 8.98
N PHE A 339 8.25 23.49 8.08
CA PHE A 339 7.91 22.47 7.09
C PHE A 339 8.47 21.11 7.48
N ILE A 340 7.62 20.09 7.53
CA ILE A 340 8.04 18.69 7.69
C ILE A 340 7.69 17.92 6.43
N PHE A 341 8.61 17.10 5.96
CA PHE A 341 8.33 16.08 4.94
C PHE A 341 7.81 14.82 5.60
N GLY A 342 6.57 14.45 5.29
CA GLY A 342 5.96 13.22 5.76
C GLY A 342 5.82 12.20 4.65
N ASN A 343 5.91 10.92 5.00
CA ASN A 343 5.31 9.84 4.21
C ASN A 343 3.99 9.41 4.88
N GLU A 344 2.95 9.34 4.07
CA GLU A 344 1.62 8.91 4.47
C GLU A 344 1.69 7.45 4.90
N ASN A 345 1.24 7.16 6.13
CA ASN A 345 1.05 5.81 6.64
C ASN A 345 2.32 5.02 6.99
N ASP A 346 3.51 5.58 6.79
CA ASP A 346 4.77 5.04 7.36
C ASP A 346 4.85 5.38 8.84
N TYR A 347 4.98 4.36 9.69
CA TYR A 347 5.12 4.52 11.13
C TYR A 347 6.26 5.48 11.49
N ARG A 348 7.45 5.35 10.88
CA ARG A 348 8.61 6.16 11.28
C ARG A 348 8.41 7.64 10.98
N MET A 349 7.78 7.95 9.84
CA MET A 349 7.49 9.35 9.48
C MET A 349 6.42 9.96 10.37
N ILE A 350 5.38 9.19 10.74
CA ILE A 350 4.35 9.67 11.66
C ILE A 350 4.91 9.83 13.07
N ALA A 351 5.73 8.89 13.55
CA ALA A 351 6.39 8.99 14.85
C ALA A 351 7.31 10.22 14.93
N ARG A 352 8.12 10.47 13.91
CA ARG A 352 8.96 11.69 13.83
C ARG A 352 8.12 12.97 13.88
N LEU A 353 6.98 12.99 13.19
CA LEU A 353 6.08 14.13 13.25
C LEU A 353 5.55 14.34 14.67
N ASP A 354 5.15 13.26 15.35
CA ASP A 354 4.72 13.32 16.74
C ASP A 354 5.84 13.90 17.63
N ASP A 355 7.07 13.42 17.49
CA ASP A 355 8.23 13.93 18.24
C ASP A 355 8.44 15.43 18.02
N VAL A 356 8.37 15.90 16.76
CA VAL A 356 8.46 17.35 16.48
C VAL A 356 7.31 18.12 17.14
N VAL A 357 6.07 17.62 17.06
CA VAL A 357 4.92 18.28 17.70
C VAL A 357 5.09 18.37 19.22
N PHE A 358 5.53 17.30 19.89
CA PHE A 358 5.68 17.25 21.34
C PHE A 358 7.00 17.87 21.85
N SER A 359 7.97 18.08 20.96
CA SER A 359 9.20 18.83 21.26
C SER A 359 8.98 20.34 21.39
N ARG A 360 7.77 20.86 21.13
CA ARG A 360 7.44 22.28 21.34
C ARG A 360 7.65 22.70 22.81
N ARG A 361 8.12 23.94 23.00
CA ARG A 361 8.17 24.56 24.34
C ARG A 361 6.76 24.82 24.84
N GLU A 362 6.59 24.75 26.15
CA GLU A 362 5.28 24.95 26.78
C GLU A 362 4.81 26.40 26.59
N GLY A 363 3.58 26.59 26.10
CA GLY A 363 3.02 27.91 25.76
C GLY A 363 3.37 28.42 24.35
N ASP A 364 4.19 27.69 23.60
CA ASP A 364 4.76 28.10 22.30
C ASP A 364 4.03 27.41 21.13
N GLU A 365 2.69 27.45 21.16
CA GLU A 365 1.84 26.79 20.16
C GLU A 365 1.62 27.63 18.89
N GLY A 366 2.03 28.90 18.89
CA GLY A 366 1.67 29.89 17.85
C GLY A 366 2.29 29.70 16.47
N VAL A 367 3.27 28.80 16.31
CA VAL A 367 3.96 28.53 15.03
C VAL A 367 3.27 27.36 14.31
N PRO A 368 2.61 27.59 13.15
CA PRO A 368 2.00 26.52 12.39
C PRO A 368 3.04 25.54 11.84
N LEU A 369 2.76 24.25 12.01
CA LEU A 369 3.56 23.15 11.45
C LEU A 369 2.94 22.67 10.15
N VAL A 370 3.56 22.96 9.02
CA VAL A 370 3.09 22.54 7.71
C VAL A 370 3.75 21.22 7.32
N VAL A 371 3.00 20.13 7.38
CA VAL A 371 3.47 18.82 6.90
C VAL A 371 3.18 18.70 5.41
N ILE A 372 4.24 18.61 4.63
CA ILE A 372 4.23 18.37 3.21
C ILE A 372 4.30 16.86 2.99
N TYR A 373 3.24 16.31 2.39
CA TYR A 373 3.30 14.99 1.81
C TYR A 373 3.50 15.12 0.29
N PRO A 374 4.27 14.22 -0.33
CA PRO A 374 4.47 14.23 -1.78
C PRO A 374 3.16 14.27 -2.56
N LYS A 375 3.14 15.05 -3.64
CA LYS A 375 2.00 15.10 -4.55
C LYS A 375 1.73 13.71 -5.12
N ARG A 376 0.52 13.19 -4.89
CA ARG A 376 0.05 11.91 -5.44
C ARG A 376 -1.06 12.10 -6.45
N LYS A 377 -1.13 11.17 -7.41
CA LYS A 377 -2.28 11.08 -8.35
C LYS A 377 -3.58 10.69 -7.65
N LYS A 378 -3.49 9.98 -6.53
CA LYS A 378 -4.62 9.56 -5.70
C LYS A 378 -4.39 10.08 -4.29
N SER A 379 -5.32 10.85 -3.78
CA SER A 379 -5.35 11.27 -2.37
C SER A 379 -5.40 10.04 -1.47
N ARG A 380 -4.64 10.05 -0.37
CA ARG A 380 -4.76 9.06 0.70
C ARG A 380 -5.13 9.72 2.00
N ASP A 381 -5.77 8.95 2.86
CA ASP A 381 -6.08 9.38 4.21
C ASP A 381 -4.77 9.40 5.05
N ILE A 382 -4.32 10.58 5.46
CA ILE A 382 -3.17 10.71 6.38
C ILE A 382 -3.64 10.36 7.79
N LEU A 383 -3.01 9.36 8.41
CA LEU A 383 -3.23 8.96 9.80
C LEU A 383 -2.56 9.92 10.77
N LEU A 384 -3.36 10.76 11.44
CA LEU A 384 -2.90 11.73 12.45
C LEU A 384 -3.92 11.88 13.59
N MET A 385 -3.49 12.54 14.66
CA MET A 385 -4.25 12.72 15.89
C MET A 385 -5.04 14.01 15.86
N ASP A 386 -6.22 14.00 16.48
CA ASP A 386 -7.08 15.17 16.60
C ASP A 386 -6.49 16.25 17.52
N THR A 387 -5.49 15.91 18.32
CA THR A 387 -4.76 16.86 19.20
C THR A 387 -3.78 17.77 18.46
N TYR A 388 -3.71 17.70 17.13
CA TYR A 388 -2.79 18.49 16.31
C TYR A 388 -3.43 19.79 15.81
N ASP A 389 -3.75 20.69 16.74
CA ASP A 389 -4.49 21.93 16.46
C ASP A 389 -3.75 22.92 15.55
N ASN A 390 -2.42 23.02 15.69
CA ASN A 390 -1.57 23.92 14.90
C ASN A 390 -0.69 23.18 13.89
N VAL A 391 -1.17 22.04 13.38
CA VAL A 391 -0.54 21.29 12.30
C VAL A 391 -1.43 21.36 11.06
N LEU A 392 -0.81 21.75 9.95
CA LEU A 392 -1.41 21.97 8.64
C LEU A 392 -0.85 20.93 7.67
N LEU A 393 -1.70 20.41 6.79
CA LEU A 393 -1.38 19.31 5.89
C LEU A 393 -1.52 19.80 4.45
N LEU A 394 -0.42 19.80 3.71
CA LEU A 394 -0.36 20.34 2.34
C LEU A 394 -0.74 19.30 1.26
N SER A 395 -1.02 18.05 1.61
CA SER A 395 -1.32 17.01 0.59
C SER A 395 -2.37 15.98 1.01
N LEU A 396 -3.56 16.46 1.33
CA LEU A 396 -4.74 15.58 1.40
C LEU A 396 -5.57 15.59 0.12
N GLN A 397 -5.55 16.70 -0.63
CA GLN A 397 -6.45 16.94 -1.77
C GLN A 397 -5.93 17.99 -2.76
N ASN A 398 -4.62 18.22 -2.84
CA ASN A 398 -4.08 19.18 -3.81
C ASN A 398 -4.11 18.57 -5.22
N GLU A 399 -5.32 18.49 -5.77
CA GLU A 399 -5.61 18.22 -7.17
C GLU A 399 -4.77 19.18 -8.01
N SER A 400 -3.82 18.63 -8.76
CA SER A 400 -3.08 19.31 -9.83
C SER A 400 -2.80 20.81 -9.61
N VAL A 401 -2.30 21.22 -8.44
CA VAL A 401 -1.93 22.63 -8.28
C VAL A 401 -0.67 22.89 -9.10
N THR A 402 -0.81 23.78 -10.07
CA THR A 402 0.28 24.48 -10.76
C THR A 402 0.24 25.85 -10.11
N ILE A 403 1.13 26.11 -9.15
CA ILE A 403 1.04 27.35 -8.36
C ILE A 403 1.53 28.49 -9.25
N ASP A 404 0.59 29.26 -9.83
CA ASP A 404 0.90 30.56 -10.42
C ASP A 404 1.15 31.57 -9.28
N ALA A 405 1.94 32.62 -9.54
CA ALA A 405 2.47 33.52 -8.50
C ALA A 405 1.42 34.27 -7.65
N ASP A 406 0.15 34.24 -8.07
CA ASP A 406 -0.98 34.95 -7.47
C ASP A 406 -2.05 34.01 -6.86
N GLU A 407 -1.82 32.70 -6.77
CA GLU A 407 -2.81 31.74 -6.24
C GLU A 407 -2.73 31.50 -4.74
N GLN A 408 -3.91 31.37 -4.11
CA GLN A 408 -4.07 31.03 -2.70
C GLN A 408 -3.64 29.59 -2.41
N ILE A 409 -2.79 29.39 -1.41
CA ILE A 409 -2.40 28.03 -0.98
C ILE A 409 -3.37 27.57 0.10
N ILE A 410 -4.20 26.58 -0.22
CA ILE A 410 -5.11 25.97 0.76
C ILE A 410 -4.47 24.73 1.39
N VAL A 411 -4.51 24.64 2.72
CA VAL A 411 -4.05 23.50 3.51
C VAL A 411 -5.17 22.95 4.40
N ARG A 412 -5.03 21.72 4.88
CA ARG A 412 -5.99 21.10 5.81
C ARG A 412 -5.46 21.08 7.23
N THR A 413 -6.31 21.37 8.22
CA THR A 413 -5.96 21.18 9.64
C THR A 413 -5.77 19.71 9.99
N ALA A 414 -4.87 19.35 10.89
CA ALA A 414 -4.71 17.97 11.36
C ALA A 414 -5.64 17.60 12.52
N ASN A 415 -6.36 18.56 13.09
CA ASN A 415 -7.21 18.45 14.29
C ASN A 415 -8.52 17.64 14.17
N ASN A 416 -8.56 16.68 13.26
CA ASN A 416 -9.65 15.73 13.22
C ASN A 416 -9.13 14.34 12.93
N ILE A 417 -9.61 13.40 13.73
CA ILE A 417 -9.41 11.98 13.47
C ILE A 417 -9.93 11.66 12.07
N HIS A 418 -11.14 12.03 11.66
CA HIS A 418 -11.61 11.71 10.32
C HIS A 418 -10.99 12.66 9.28
N PRO A 419 -10.11 12.21 8.36
CA PRO A 419 -9.39 13.10 7.44
C PRO A 419 -10.30 13.94 6.56
N LYS A 420 -11.47 13.41 6.21
CA LYS A 420 -12.51 14.10 5.44
C LYS A 420 -13.20 15.26 6.18
N ARG A 421 -13.13 15.27 7.51
CA ARG A 421 -13.71 16.33 8.36
C ARG A 421 -12.69 17.43 8.72
N ARG A 422 -11.43 17.28 8.30
CA ARG A 422 -10.38 18.29 8.49
C ARG A 422 -10.75 19.57 7.75
N LYS A 423 -10.60 20.72 8.43
CA LYS A 423 -11.00 22.03 7.89
C LYS A 423 -9.97 22.47 6.86
N LEU A 424 -10.43 23.14 5.80
CA LEU A 424 -9.55 23.85 4.88
C LEU A 424 -9.25 25.24 5.45
N VAL A 425 -8.00 25.66 5.40
CA VAL A 425 -7.52 26.97 5.80
C VAL A 425 -6.55 27.50 4.75
N GLU A 426 -6.58 28.81 4.52
CA GLU A 426 -5.67 29.51 3.63
C GLU A 426 -4.32 29.70 4.34
N LEU A 427 -3.23 29.28 3.69
CA LEU A 427 -1.85 29.42 4.15
C LEU A 427 -1.19 30.68 3.56
N TYR A 428 -1.45 30.95 2.28
CA TYR A 428 -0.96 32.08 1.50
C TYR A 428 -2.10 32.68 0.70
#